data_AF-A0A968V6S8-F1
#
_entry.id   AF-A0A968V6S8-F1
#
_cell.length_a   1.000
_cell.length_b   1.000
_cell.length_c   1.000
_cell.angle_alpha   90.00
_cell.angle_beta   90.00
_cell.angle_gamma   90.00
#
_symmetry.space_group_name_H-M   'P 1'
#
loop_
_entity.id
_entity.type
_entity.pdbx_description
1 polymer ?
#
loop_
_entity_poly.entity_id
_entity_poly.type
_entity_poly.pdbx_seq_one_letter_code
_entity_poly.pdbx_strand_id
1 'polypeptide(L)'
;MKNNIILFLLGAVLCFTACEDTELDPLQFDKLSNASILTLRGASFDNLFDRAFLGAVDKFSVSAAPATESFDFEMDFQSEDPANLGNVEVFARATESGARVKVAQVEASAFAFPDNKARYQRAKVSVPLTTILSALNLDIKNIVPSGAMSVTYIYVELDLNLSDGTKVPASAVVNTSLTESTIFFPAHSMLYLAVE
;
A
#
# COMPACT_ATOMS: atom_id res chain seq x y z
N MET A 1 43.27 27.47 21.14
CA MET A 1 41.88 27.10 20.79
C MET A 1 41.57 27.49 19.35
N LYS A 2 42.19 26.82 18.35
CA LYS A 2 42.00 27.16 16.92
C LYS A 2 41.67 25.95 16.02
N ASN A 3 41.49 24.75 16.59
CA ASN A 3 41.40 23.51 15.81
C ASN A 3 39.99 22.90 15.73
N ASN A 4 38.95 23.55 16.28
CA ASN A 4 37.59 23.00 16.28
C ASN A 4 36.63 23.68 15.29
N ILE A 5 37.09 24.70 14.55
CA ILE A 5 36.25 25.42 13.58
C ILE A 5 36.20 24.68 12.24
N ILE A 6 37.26 23.95 11.87
CA ILE A 6 37.33 23.22 10.59
C ILE A 6 36.39 22.01 10.57
N LEU A 7 36.19 21.33 11.70
CA LEU A 7 35.26 20.18 11.79
C LEU A 7 33.79 20.63 11.74
N PHE A 8 33.48 21.82 12.26
CA PHE A 8 32.14 22.40 12.22
C PHE A 8 31.79 22.96 10.82
N LEU A 9 32.78 23.49 10.08
CA LEU A 9 32.58 23.91 8.69
C LEU A 9 32.47 22.73 7.71
N LEU A 10 33.19 21.62 7.93
CA LEU A 10 33.04 20.43 7.08
C LEU A 10 31.68 19.74 7.28
N GLY A 11 31.15 19.76 8.51
CA GLY A 11 29.81 19.25 8.81
C GLY A 11 28.69 20.11 8.23
N ALA A 12 28.85 21.44 8.23
CA ALA A 12 27.87 22.34 7.63
C ALA A 12 27.83 22.22 6.10
N VAL A 13 28.97 22.09 5.42
CA VAL A 13 29.03 22.02 3.95
C VAL A 13 28.44 20.71 3.40
N LEU A 14 28.53 19.59 4.13
CA LEU A 14 27.90 18.32 3.73
C LEU A 14 26.36 18.33 3.84
N CYS A 15 25.78 19.21 4.66
CA CYS A 15 24.32 19.37 4.78
C CYS A 15 23.72 20.32 3.73
N PHE A 16 24.53 21.14 3.04
CA PHE A 16 24.05 22.03 1.97
C PHE A 16 24.32 21.50 0.56
N THR A 17 25.08 20.40 0.42
CA THR A 17 25.32 19.71 -0.86
C THR A 17 24.59 18.36 -0.97
N ALA A 18 23.81 17.98 0.06
CA ALA A 18 22.66 17.14 -0.21
C ALA A 18 21.69 18.02 -1.00
N CYS A 19 21.84 18.00 -2.32
CA CYS A 19 20.70 18.12 -3.20
C CYS A 19 19.77 16.99 -2.76
N GLU A 20 18.96 17.25 -1.74
CA GLU A 20 17.90 16.38 -1.26
C GLU A 20 16.99 16.20 -2.47
N ASP A 21 17.27 15.15 -3.23
CA ASP A 21 16.31 14.65 -4.17
C ASP A 21 15.17 14.13 -3.29
N THR A 22 14.19 15.00 -3.05
CA THR A 22 12.99 14.70 -2.27
C THR A 22 12.24 13.51 -2.86
N GLU A 23 12.50 13.13 -4.12
CA GLU A 23 11.96 11.89 -4.68
C GLU A 23 12.62 10.62 -4.10
N LEU A 24 13.89 10.71 -3.66
CA LEU A 24 14.66 9.60 -3.11
C LEU A 24 14.62 9.51 -1.57
N ASP A 25 13.89 10.40 -0.90
CA ASP A 25 13.66 10.25 0.55
C ASP A 25 12.84 8.97 0.79
N PRO A 26 13.36 7.96 1.51
CA PRO A 26 12.63 6.73 1.84
C PRO A 26 11.28 7.00 2.52
N LEU A 27 11.14 8.15 3.18
CA LEU A 27 9.93 8.65 3.80
C LEU A 27 9.70 10.06 3.24
N GLN A 28 8.92 10.19 2.15
CA GLN A 28 8.56 11.50 1.58
C GLN A 28 7.69 12.30 2.57
N PHE A 29 8.29 12.81 3.64
CA PHE A 29 7.65 13.47 4.77
C PHE A 29 6.91 14.74 4.34
N ASP A 30 7.37 15.38 3.27
CA ASP A 30 6.70 16.49 2.59
C ASP A 30 5.35 16.10 1.99
N LYS A 31 5.18 14.83 1.59
CA LYS A 31 3.91 14.25 1.12
C LYS A 31 3.07 13.63 2.25
N LEU A 32 3.60 13.59 3.47
CA LEU A 32 2.93 13.11 4.68
C LEU A 32 2.38 14.27 5.51
N SER A 33 1.51 15.10 4.93
CA SER A 33 0.78 16.05 5.78
C SER A 33 -0.10 15.25 6.76
N ASN A 34 0.00 15.56 8.05
CA ASN A 34 -0.77 14.99 9.17
C ASN A 34 -0.42 13.55 9.62
N ALA A 35 0.79 13.03 9.34
CA ALA A 35 1.27 11.73 9.86
C ALA A 35 0.24 10.57 9.71
N SER A 36 -0.54 10.61 8.63
CA SER A 36 -1.67 9.72 8.39
C SER A 36 -1.22 8.53 7.54
N ILE A 37 -1.42 7.31 8.04
CA ILE A 37 -0.97 6.07 7.41
C ILE A 37 -2.08 5.02 7.36
N LEU A 38 -1.97 4.11 6.40
CA LEU A 38 -2.75 2.88 6.36
C LEU A 38 -1.87 1.74 6.83
N THR A 39 -2.43 0.73 7.49
CA THR A 39 -1.63 -0.45 7.84
C THR A 39 -2.42 -1.72 7.67
N LEU A 40 -1.84 -2.68 6.93
CA LEU A 40 -2.43 -3.98 6.67
C LEU A 40 -2.65 -4.79 7.96
N ARG A 41 -3.78 -5.49 8.04
CA ARG A 41 -4.21 -6.28 9.20
C ARG A 41 -4.84 -7.60 8.78
N GLY A 42 -5.06 -8.46 9.78
CA GLY A 42 -5.74 -9.73 9.61
C GLY A 42 -4.95 -10.71 8.75
N ALA A 43 -5.66 -11.63 8.12
CA ALA A 43 -5.06 -12.70 7.32
C ALA A 43 -4.14 -12.16 6.21
N SER A 44 -4.47 -11.03 5.60
CA SER A 44 -3.67 -10.44 4.52
C SER A 44 -2.28 -10.02 4.98
N PHE A 45 -2.14 -9.59 6.25
CA PHE A 45 -0.82 -9.33 6.85
C PHE A 45 -0.07 -10.62 7.13
N ASP A 46 -0.74 -11.63 7.70
CA ASP A 46 -0.11 -12.93 7.99
C ASP A 46 0.39 -13.62 6.72
N ASN A 47 -0.36 -13.49 5.62
CA ASN A 47 -0.02 -14.03 4.30
C ASN A 47 1.33 -13.52 3.76
N LEU A 48 1.74 -12.29 4.08
CA LEU A 48 3.04 -11.75 3.64
C LEU A 48 4.22 -12.60 4.12
N PHE A 49 4.07 -13.27 5.26
CA PHE A 49 5.11 -14.10 5.87
C PHE A 49 4.97 -15.58 5.53
N ASP A 50 3.88 -15.98 4.87
CA ASP A 50 3.69 -17.35 4.40
C ASP A 50 4.36 -17.55 3.03
N ARG A 51 5.28 -18.50 2.96
CA ARG A 51 5.99 -18.87 1.73
C ARG A 51 5.04 -19.29 0.62
N ALA A 52 3.86 -19.83 0.96
CA ALA A 52 2.86 -20.20 -0.02
C ALA A 52 2.36 -18.98 -0.81
N PHE A 53 2.39 -17.77 -0.24
CA PHE A 53 1.88 -16.54 -0.85
C PHE A 53 2.92 -15.75 -1.64
N LEU A 54 4.21 -16.13 -1.59
CA LEU A 54 5.25 -15.51 -2.42
C LEU A 54 5.25 -13.97 -2.30
N GLY A 55 5.08 -13.44 -1.08
CA GLY A 55 5.02 -12.00 -0.82
C GLY A 55 3.69 -11.32 -1.19
N ALA A 56 2.68 -12.07 -1.63
CA ALA A 56 1.32 -11.58 -1.82
C ALA A 56 0.54 -11.51 -0.52
N VAL A 57 -0.45 -10.62 -0.50
CA VAL A 57 -1.36 -10.47 0.64
C VAL A 57 -2.59 -11.36 0.50
N ASP A 58 -2.86 -11.85 -0.71
CA ASP A 58 -4.00 -12.72 -1.02
C ASP A 58 -3.73 -13.53 -2.31
N LYS A 59 -4.61 -14.50 -2.62
CA LYS A 59 -4.55 -15.35 -3.82
C LYS A 59 -5.92 -15.56 -4.47
N PHE A 60 -5.94 -15.70 -5.80
CA PHE A 60 -7.11 -16.19 -6.52
C PHE A 60 -6.74 -17.38 -7.41
N SER A 61 -7.68 -18.31 -7.56
CA SER A 61 -7.53 -19.42 -8.49
C SER A 61 -7.94 -19.02 -9.91
N VAL A 62 -7.11 -19.34 -10.90
CA VAL A 62 -7.43 -19.14 -12.32
C VAL A 62 -8.43 -20.18 -12.85
N SER A 63 -8.60 -21.31 -12.13
CA SER A 63 -9.58 -22.35 -12.48
C SER A 63 -10.92 -22.18 -11.78
N ALA A 64 -10.98 -21.38 -10.71
CA ALA A 64 -12.22 -21.02 -10.03
C ALA A 64 -13.11 -20.09 -10.86
N ALA A 65 -14.39 -20.04 -10.53
CA ALA A 65 -15.31 -19.09 -11.14
C ALA A 65 -14.97 -17.67 -10.63
N PRO A 66 -14.64 -16.69 -11.48
CA PRO A 66 -14.22 -15.36 -11.01
C PRO A 66 -15.27 -14.65 -10.13
N ALA A 67 -16.55 -14.99 -10.32
CA ALA A 67 -17.65 -14.41 -9.55
C ALA A 67 -17.70 -14.88 -8.08
N THR A 68 -16.95 -15.92 -7.71
CA THR A 68 -16.85 -16.41 -6.33
C THR A 68 -15.62 -15.89 -5.61
N GLU A 69 -14.72 -15.21 -6.31
CA GLU A 69 -13.44 -14.72 -5.79
C GLU A 69 -13.50 -13.22 -5.52
N SER A 70 -12.88 -12.78 -4.43
CA SER A 70 -12.70 -11.37 -4.09
C SER A 70 -11.33 -11.14 -3.50
N PHE A 71 -10.74 -9.99 -3.82
CA PHE A 71 -9.54 -9.51 -3.15
C PHE A 71 -9.95 -8.90 -1.81
N ASP A 72 -9.59 -9.57 -0.73
CA ASP A 72 -10.03 -9.22 0.62
C ASP A 72 -8.85 -8.78 1.48
N PHE A 73 -8.99 -7.63 2.15
CA PHE A 73 -8.01 -7.19 3.14
C PHE A 73 -8.61 -6.29 4.21
N GLU A 74 -7.93 -6.23 5.35
CA GLU A 74 -8.24 -5.30 6.42
C GLU A 74 -7.14 -4.24 6.52
N MET A 75 -7.53 -3.01 6.82
CA MET A 75 -6.58 -1.93 7.06
C MET A 75 -7.00 -1.06 8.25
N ASP A 76 -6.02 -0.72 9.09
CA ASP A 76 -6.15 0.31 10.10
C ASP A 76 -5.79 1.67 9.50
N PHE A 77 -6.56 2.70 9.82
CA PHE A 77 -6.18 4.09 9.63
C PHE A 77 -5.51 4.62 10.89
N GLN A 78 -4.22 4.97 10.82
CA GLN A 78 -3.50 5.59 11.94
C GLN A 78 -3.21 7.04 11.58
N SER A 79 -3.75 7.96 12.38
CA SER A 79 -3.59 9.41 12.23
C SER A 79 -3.63 10.04 13.61
N GLU A 80 -2.98 11.20 13.77
CA GLU A 80 -3.14 12.03 14.96
C GLU A 80 -4.57 12.57 15.10
N ASP A 81 -5.27 12.74 13.98
CA ASP A 81 -6.68 13.09 13.91
C ASP A 81 -7.44 12.08 13.03
N PRO A 82 -8.07 11.03 13.60
CA PRO A 82 -8.82 10.05 12.82
C PRO A 82 -10.00 10.62 12.03
N ALA A 83 -10.50 11.81 12.38
CA ALA A 83 -11.60 12.47 11.66
C ALA A 83 -11.15 13.11 10.35
N ASN A 84 -9.83 13.18 10.09
CA ASN A 84 -9.27 13.75 8.88
C ASN A 84 -9.35 12.81 7.66
N LEU A 85 -9.80 11.56 7.84
CA LEU A 85 -9.97 10.65 6.71
C LEU A 85 -11.12 11.12 5.82
N GLY A 86 -10.85 11.33 4.54
CA GLY A 86 -11.87 11.52 3.53
C GLY A 86 -12.34 10.18 2.96
N ASN A 87 -11.45 9.52 2.22
CA ASN A 87 -11.66 8.19 1.67
C ASN A 87 -10.33 7.52 1.31
N VAL A 88 -10.37 6.22 1.05
CA VAL A 88 -9.27 5.47 0.43
C VAL A 88 -9.70 5.01 -0.95
N GLU A 89 -8.93 5.37 -1.97
CA GLU A 89 -9.12 4.90 -3.33
C GLU A 89 -8.30 3.64 -3.56
N VAL A 90 -8.92 2.60 -4.11
CA VAL A 90 -8.27 1.33 -4.44
C VAL A 90 -8.09 1.25 -5.94
N PHE A 91 -6.87 1.03 -6.38
CA PHE A 91 -6.48 0.88 -7.77
C PHE A 91 -5.91 -0.51 -8.02
N ALA A 92 -6.05 -1.01 -9.24
CA ALA A 92 -5.39 -2.21 -9.72
C ALA A 92 -4.49 -1.90 -10.93
N ARG A 93 -3.46 -2.73 -11.13
CA ARG A 93 -2.60 -2.74 -12.30
C ARG A 93 -2.27 -4.18 -12.72
N ALA A 94 -2.23 -4.41 -14.02
CA ALA A 94 -1.85 -5.70 -14.60
C ALA A 94 -0.34 -5.97 -14.56
N THR A 95 0.47 -4.91 -14.48
CA THR A 95 1.95 -4.98 -14.44
C THR A 95 2.49 -3.91 -13.49
N GLU A 96 3.72 -4.11 -13.01
CA GLU A 96 4.39 -3.20 -12.06
C GLU A 96 4.51 -1.75 -12.57
N SER A 97 4.67 -1.58 -13.88
CA SER A 97 4.77 -0.28 -14.55
C SER A 97 3.51 0.12 -15.32
N GLY A 98 2.44 -0.68 -15.22
CA GLY A 98 1.19 -0.47 -15.94
C GLY A 98 0.38 0.71 -15.43
N ALA A 99 -0.65 1.09 -16.19
CA ALA A 99 -1.59 2.13 -15.78
C ALA A 99 -2.46 1.66 -14.61
N ARG A 100 -2.60 2.52 -13.59
CA ARG A 100 -3.52 2.35 -12.46
C ARG A 100 -4.96 2.57 -12.90
N VAL A 101 -5.83 1.62 -12.58
CA VAL A 101 -7.28 1.75 -12.81
C VAL A 101 -8.00 1.62 -11.48
N LYS A 102 -8.88 2.57 -11.16
CA LYS A 102 -9.64 2.55 -9.91
C LYS A 102 -10.63 1.39 -9.93
N VAL A 103 -10.62 0.57 -8.89
CA VAL A 103 -11.49 -0.62 -8.74
C VAL A 103 -12.44 -0.52 -7.54
N ALA A 104 -12.11 0.31 -6.55
CA ALA A 104 -13.00 0.58 -5.42
C ALA A 104 -12.69 1.93 -4.75
N GLN A 105 -13.60 2.33 -3.86
CA GLN A 105 -13.43 3.45 -2.94
C GLN A 105 -14.01 3.04 -1.59
N VAL A 106 -13.26 3.29 -0.52
CA VAL A 106 -13.65 3.01 0.86
C VAL A 106 -13.85 4.35 1.55
N GLU A 107 -15.10 4.69 1.86
CA GLU A 107 -15.43 5.92 2.58
C GLU A 107 -14.92 5.88 4.01
N ALA A 108 -14.61 7.04 4.59
CA ALA A 108 -14.26 7.16 6.00
C ALA A 108 -15.30 6.54 6.94
N SER A 109 -16.58 6.53 6.56
CA SER A 109 -17.67 5.91 7.33
C SER A 109 -17.57 4.40 7.45
N ALA A 110 -16.78 3.73 6.60
CA ALA A 110 -16.51 2.30 6.70
C ALA A 110 -15.45 1.98 7.78
N PHE A 111 -14.74 2.99 8.30
CA PHE A 111 -13.73 2.82 9.33
C PHE A 111 -14.36 2.92 10.72
N ALA A 112 -14.27 1.83 11.48
CA ALA A 112 -14.77 1.76 12.85
C ALA A 112 -13.75 1.08 13.76
N PHE A 113 -13.77 1.36 15.06
CA PHE A 113 -12.89 0.65 16.00
C PHE A 113 -13.30 -0.84 16.08
N PRO A 114 -12.42 -1.78 15.69
CA PRO A 114 -12.71 -3.20 15.81
C PRO A 114 -12.66 -3.57 17.29
N ASP A 115 -13.83 -3.81 17.87
CA ASP A 115 -14.05 -3.93 19.32
C ASP A 115 -13.65 -2.67 20.11
N ASN A 116 -14.26 -2.44 21.28
CA ASN A 116 -14.01 -1.25 22.12
C ASN A 116 -12.59 -1.18 22.74
N LYS A 117 -11.61 -1.91 22.21
CA LYS A 117 -10.23 -2.01 22.69
C LYS A 117 -9.17 -1.70 21.63
N ALA A 118 -9.54 -1.61 20.36
CA ALA A 118 -8.58 -1.30 19.31
C ALA A 118 -8.11 0.16 19.39
N ARG A 119 -6.83 0.38 19.08
CA ARG A 119 -6.20 1.72 19.11
C ARG A 119 -6.55 2.56 17.88
N TYR A 120 -6.92 1.93 16.78
CA TYR A 120 -7.14 2.57 15.48
C TYR A 120 -8.44 2.09 14.85
N GLN A 121 -9.03 2.95 14.02
CA GLN A 121 -10.21 2.56 13.23
C GLN A 121 -9.78 1.63 12.10
N ARG A 122 -10.61 0.64 11.81
CA ARG A 122 -10.38 -0.38 10.80
C ARG A 122 -11.50 -0.41 9.79
N ALA A 123 -11.13 -0.61 8.53
CA ALA A 123 -12.05 -0.98 7.48
C ALA A 123 -11.69 -2.36 6.92
N LYS A 124 -12.71 -3.11 6.53
CA LYS A 124 -12.56 -4.30 5.68
C LYS A 124 -12.87 -3.90 4.25
N VAL A 125 -11.99 -4.29 3.32
CA VAL A 125 -12.15 -4.09 1.89
C VAL A 125 -12.37 -5.45 1.24
N SER A 126 -13.32 -5.50 0.32
CA SER A 126 -13.58 -6.66 -0.51
C SER A 126 -13.89 -6.17 -1.92
N VAL A 127 -13.02 -6.49 -2.87
CA VAL A 127 -13.19 -6.12 -4.27
C VAL A 127 -13.38 -7.40 -5.09
N PRO A 128 -14.56 -7.63 -5.71
CA PRO A 128 -14.77 -8.81 -6.52
C PRO A 128 -13.72 -8.93 -7.63
N LEU A 129 -13.20 -10.15 -7.86
CA LEU A 129 -12.20 -10.38 -8.91
C LEU A 129 -12.75 -10.00 -10.29
N THR A 130 -14.04 -10.19 -10.54
CA THR A 130 -14.71 -9.75 -11.77
C THR A 130 -14.60 -8.25 -12.01
N THR A 131 -14.72 -7.43 -10.94
CA THR A 131 -14.55 -5.97 -11.02
C THR A 131 -13.12 -5.62 -11.40
N ILE A 132 -12.13 -6.28 -10.79
CA ILE A 132 -10.71 -6.06 -11.05
C ILE A 132 -10.36 -6.44 -12.50
N LEU A 133 -10.73 -7.64 -12.93
CA LEU A 133 -10.44 -8.13 -14.29
C LEU A 133 -11.11 -7.27 -15.36
N SER A 134 -12.37 -6.88 -15.15
CA SER A 134 -13.10 -6.00 -16.06
C SER A 134 -12.45 -4.62 -16.16
N ALA A 135 -12.08 -4.01 -15.03
CA ALA A 135 -11.40 -2.71 -15.01
C ALA A 135 -10.03 -2.74 -15.72
N LEU A 136 -9.30 -3.85 -15.60
CA LEU A 136 -8.01 -4.06 -16.26
C LEU A 136 -8.13 -4.57 -17.71
N ASN A 137 -9.35 -4.84 -18.18
CA ASN A 137 -9.61 -5.49 -19.47
C ASN A 137 -8.83 -6.81 -19.64
N LEU A 138 -8.81 -7.63 -18.58
CA LEU A 138 -8.17 -8.94 -18.54
C LEU A 138 -9.21 -10.07 -18.62
N ASP A 139 -8.88 -11.13 -19.34
CA ASP A 139 -9.60 -12.41 -19.28
C ASP A 139 -8.82 -13.35 -18.37
N ILE A 140 -9.48 -13.94 -17.38
CA ILE A 140 -8.86 -14.88 -16.43
C ILE A 140 -8.21 -16.06 -17.16
N LYS A 141 -8.73 -16.47 -18.32
CA LYS A 141 -8.18 -17.57 -19.13
C LYS A 141 -6.79 -17.27 -19.68
N ASN A 142 -6.40 -16.00 -19.74
CA ASN A 142 -5.10 -15.57 -20.22
C ASN A 142 -4.10 -15.33 -19.08
N ILE A 143 -4.53 -15.47 -17.82
CA ILE A 143 -3.67 -15.33 -16.65
C ILE A 143 -2.92 -16.65 -16.46
N VAL A 144 -1.59 -16.57 -16.48
CA VAL A 144 -0.73 -17.71 -16.18
C VAL A 144 -0.61 -17.85 -14.67
N PRO A 145 -1.08 -18.93 -14.03
CA PRO A 145 -0.95 -19.10 -12.59
C PRO A 145 0.52 -19.24 -12.19
N SER A 146 0.81 -18.98 -10.91
CA SER A 146 2.17 -19.11 -10.38
C SER A 146 2.70 -20.54 -10.55
N GLY A 147 3.90 -20.67 -11.10
CA GLY A 147 4.60 -21.95 -11.28
C GLY A 147 6.12 -21.78 -11.16
N ALA A 148 6.87 -22.85 -11.43
CA ALA A 148 8.32 -22.91 -11.19
C ALA A 148 9.17 -21.90 -12.02
N MET A 149 8.60 -21.20 -12.99
CA MET A 149 9.33 -20.28 -13.89
C MET A 149 8.70 -18.88 -14.05
N SER A 150 7.49 -18.65 -13.56
CA SER A 150 6.83 -17.34 -13.63
C SER A 150 5.80 -17.18 -12.53
N VAL A 151 5.74 -15.99 -11.95
CA VAL A 151 4.72 -15.60 -10.98
C VAL A 151 3.92 -14.46 -11.58
N THR A 152 2.60 -14.60 -11.59
CA THR A 152 1.69 -13.57 -12.08
C THR A 152 0.96 -12.94 -10.92
N TYR A 153 1.09 -11.63 -10.81
CA TYR A 153 0.42 -10.82 -9.81
C TYR A 153 -0.52 -9.82 -10.48
N ILE A 154 -1.65 -9.57 -9.84
CA ILE A 154 -2.34 -8.29 -9.99
C ILE A 154 -1.81 -7.38 -8.88
N TYR A 155 -1.34 -6.20 -9.25
CA TYR A 155 -0.86 -5.20 -8.29
C TYR A 155 -2.06 -4.38 -7.83
N VAL A 156 -2.24 -4.25 -6.52
CA VAL A 156 -3.33 -3.47 -5.93
C VAL A 156 -2.73 -2.36 -5.09
N GLU A 157 -3.16 -1.13 -5.33
CA GLU A 157 -2.61 0.05 -4.69
C GLU A 157 -3.67 0.90 -4.04
N LEU A 158 -3.29 1.56 -2.96
CA LEU A 158 -4.18 2.45 -2.23
C LEU A 158 -3.68 3.88 -2.35
N ASP A 159 -4.58 4.82 -2.58
CA ASP A 159 -4.31 6.24 -2.31
C ASP A 159 -5.19 6.67 -1.13
N LEU A 160 -4.59 7.38 -0.18
CA LEU A 160 -5.27 7.95 0.96
C LEU A 160 -5.64 9.41 0.66
N ASN A 161 -6.92 9.74 0.74
CA ASN A 161 -7.42 11.11 0.59
C ASN A 161 -7.91 11.62 1.94
N LEU A 162 -7.32 12.73 2.40
CA LEU A 162 -7.70 13.41 3.62
C LEU A 162 -8.79 14.46 3.34
N SER A 163 -9.55 14.80 4.38
CA SER A 163 -10.67 15.75 4.32
C SER A 163 -10.22 17.19 4.06
N ASP A 164 -8.94 17.51 4.28
CA ASP A 164 -8.31 18.79 3.93
C ASP A 164 -7.92 18.89 2.44
N GLY A 165 -8.14 17.83 1.65
CA GLY A 165 -7.81 17.74 0.23
C GLY A 165 -6.41 17.19 -0.05
N THR A 166 -5.62 16.87 0.97
CA THR A 166 -4.34 16.18 0.81
C THR A 166 -4.58 14.79 0.23
N LYS A 167 -3.78 14.44 -0.78
CA LYS A 167 -3.71 13.08 -1.32
C LYS A 167 -2.33 12.48 -1.05
N VAL A 168 -2.31 11.33 -0.37
CA VAL A 168 -1.11 10.52 -0.11
C VAL A 168 -1.17 9.29 -1.03
N PRO A 169 -0.44 9.29 -2.17
CA PRO A 169 -0.49 8.19 -3.13
C PRO A 169 0.34 6.98 -2.68
N ALA A 170 0.03 5.79 -3.21
CA ALA A 170 0.84 4.57 -3.00
C ALA A 170 2.33 4.76 -3.33
N SER A 171 2.63 5.60 -4.34
CA SER A 171 4.00 5.92 -4.75
C SER A 171 4.77 6.81 -3.77
N ALA A 172 4.11 7.37 -2.76
CA ALA A 172 4.78 8.13 -1.70
C ALA A 172 5.59 7.19 -0.77
N VAL A 173 5.42 5.87 -0.90
CA VAL A 173 6.25 4.86 -0.24
C VAL A 173 7.46 4.53 -1.12
N VAL A 174 8.64 4.93 -0.68
CA VAL A 174 9.89 4.75 -1.44
C VAL A 174 10.60 3.44 -1.08
N ASN A 175 10.16 2.71 -0.04
CA ASN A 175 10.77 1.44 0.34
C ASN A 175 9.75 0.31 0.59
N THR A 176 9.67 -0.62 -0.37
CA THR A 176 8.85 -1.85 -0.32
C THR A 176 9.37 -2.89 0.69
N SER A 177 10.62 -2.76 1.16
CA SER A 177 11.23 -3.66 2.14
C SER A 177 10.91 -3.31 3.60
N LEU A 178 10.08 -2.29 3.84
CA LEU A 178 9.67 -1.86 5.17
C LEU A 178 8.63 -2.78 5.84
N THR A 179 8.31 -3.94 5.26
CA THR A 179 7.44 -4.99 5.86
C THR A 179 7.86 -5.42 7.27
N GLU A 180 9.07 -5.05 7.73
CA GLU A 180 9.58 -5.30 9.08
C GLU A 180 9.38 -4.14 10.09
N SER A 181 8.81 -3.01 9.69
CA SER A 181 8.56 -1.89 10.60
C SER A 181 7.07 -1.76 10.91
N THR A 182 6.71 -2.01 12.17
CA THR A 182 5.35 -1.86 12.73
C THR A 182 4.77 -0.44 12.68
N ILE A 183 5.42 0.52 12.03
CA ILE A 183 5.15 1.94 12.30
C ILE A 183 4.83 2.81 11.07
N PHE A 184 5.17 2.49 9.81
CA PHE A 184 4.96 3.48 8.73
C PHE A 184 4.69 2.88 7.34
N PHE A 185 3.45 3.04 6.84
CA PHE A 185 3.11 2.84 5.43
C PHE A 185 2.11 3.90 4.95
N PRO A 186 2.58 4.98 4.31
CA PRO A 186 1.67 5.91 3.67
C PRO A 186 1.14 5.33 2.37
N ALA A 187 0.03 4.59 2.50
CA ALA A 187 -0.66 3.89 1.44
C ALA A 187 0.12 2.67 0.89
N HIS A 188 -0.60 1.61 0.51
CA HIS A 188 -0.01 0.30 0.24
C HIS A 188 0.08 -0.01 -1.25
N SER A 189 1.16 -0.68 -1.65
CA SER A 189 1.20 -1.51 -2.85
C SER A 189 1.22 -2.98 -2.42
N MET A 190 0.20 -3.72 -2.83
CA MET A 190 -0.07 -5.09 -2.46
C MET A 190 -0.07 -5.97 -3.70
N LEU A 191 0.27 -7.25 -3.53
CA LEU A 191 0.23 -8.23 -4.61
C LEU A 191 -0.93 -9.20 -4.39
N TYR A 192 -1.68 -9.48 -5.44
CA TYR A 192 -2.72 -10.50 -5.50
C TYR A 192 -2.28 -11.62 -6.44
N LEU A 193 -1.98 -12.79 -5.89
CA LEU A 193 -1.29 -13.87 -6.59
C LEU A 193 -2.28 -14.76 -7.36
N ALA A 194 -2.02 -14.99 -8.65
CA ALA A 194 -2.74 -15.98 -9.43
C ALA A 194 -2.20 -17.39 -9.11
N VAL A 195 -3.07 -18.33 -8.72
CA VAL A 195 -2.73 -19.74 -8.49
C VAL A 195 -3.60 -20.67 -9.35
N GLU A 196 -3.26 -21.96 -9.43
CA GLU A 196 -4.08 -22.96 -10.14
C GLU A 196 -5.46 -23.12 -9.52
#